data_AF-R7VM78-F1
#
_entry.id   AF-R7VM78-F1
#
_cell.length_a   1.000
_cell.length_b   1.000
_cell.length_c   1.000
_cell.angle_alpha   90.00
_cell.angle_beta   90.00
_cell.angle_gamma   90.00
#
_symmetry.space_group_name_H-M   'P 1'
#
loop_
_entity.id
_entity.type
_entity.pdbx_description
1 polymer ?
#
loop_
_entity_poly.entity_id
_entity_poly.type
_entity_poly.pdbx_seq_one_letter_code
_entity_poly.pdbx_strand_id
1 'polypeptide(L)' 'NFYAVPSEQLPSDTTELLLDHNNIQELSSSAFANLTSIVRLSLRFNSLSHLSKDSLIDLPNLENLDVSHNPI' A
#
# COMPACT_ATOMS: atom_id res chain seq x y z
N ASN A 1 -0.09 13.84 6.62
CA ASN A 1 -0.50 13.21 5.35
C ASN A 1 0.72 12.66 4.65
N PHE A 2 0.68 11.39 4.29
CA PHE A 2 1.73 10.72 3.54
C PHE A 2 1.53 10.93 2.04
N TYR A 3 2.63 11.09 1.30
CA TYR A 3 2.64 11.11 -0.16
C TYR A 3 3.14 9.78 -0.75
N ALA A 4 3.72 8.92 0.09
CA ALA A 4 4.23 7.59 -0.26
C ALA A 4 4.08 6.65 0.95
N VAL A 5 4.22 5.34 0.73
CA VAL A 5 4.19 4.33 1.80
C VAL A 5 5.41 4.49 2.71
N PRO A 6 5.25 4.65 4.04
CA PRO A 6 6.37 4.85 4.97
C PRO A 6 7.05 3.53 5.37
N SER A 7 7.35 2.65 4.40
CA SER A 7 7.72 1.25 4.66
C SER A 7 9.04 1.04 5.40
N GLU A 8 10.00 1.96 5.30
CA GLU A 8 11.30 1.86 6.00
C GLU A 8 11.21 1.96 7.52
N GLN A 9 10.12 2.51 8.04
CA GLN A 9 9.92 2.78 9.47
C GLN A 9 9.00 1.73 10.13
N LEU A 10 8.45 0.83 9.34
CA LEU A 10 7.48 -0.17 9.79
C LEU A 10 8.17 -1.49 10.11
N PRO A 11 7.74 -2.20 11.16
CA PRO A 11 8.21 -3.56 11.45
C PRO A 11 7.93 -4.51 10.27
N SER A 12 8.86 -5.43 9.98
CA SER A 12 8.71 -6.40 8.89
C SER A 12 7.64 -7.47 9.12
N ASP A 13 7.19 -7.63 10.37
CA ASP A 13 6.10 -8.50 10.78
C ASP A 13 4.73 -7.81 10.75
N THR A 14 4.64 -6.59 10.21
CA THR A 14 3.37 -5.88 10.01
C THR A 14 2.42 -6.71 9.14
N THR A 15 1.25 -7.06 9.68
CA THR A 15 0.21 -7.83 8.98
C THR A 15 -0.93 -6.95 8.44
N GLU A 16 -1.11 -5.77 9.01
CA GLU A 16 -2.15 -4.83 8.62
C GLU A 16 -1.57 -3.42 8.48
N LEU A 17 -1.80 -2.81 7.32
CA LEU A 17 -1.36 -1.44 7.02
C LEU A 17 -2.53 -0.60 6.52
N LEU A 18 -2.92 0.39 7.32
CA LEU A 18 -4.01 1.32 7.02
C LEU A 18 -3.43 2.70 6.73
N LEU A 19 -3.49 3.11 5.45
CA LEU A 19 -2.99 4.39 4.94
C LEU A 19 -4.12 5.24 4.38
N ASP A 20 -5.32 5.10 4.96
CA ASP A 20 -6.51 5.83 4.52
C ASP A 20 -6.34 7.35 4.67
N HIS A 21 -7.02 8.11 3.82
CA HIS A 21 -7.06 9.58 3.87
C HIS A 21 -5.67 10.24 3.80
N ASN A 22 -4.80 9.71 2.93
CA ASN A 22 -3.51 10.30 2.62
C ASN A 22 -3.48 10.86 1.20
N ASN A 23 -2.31 11.27 0.73
CA ASN A 23 -2.10 11.89 -0.58
C ASN A 23 -1.23 11.01 -1.49
N ILE A 24 -1.31 9.68 -1.33
CA ILE A 24 -0.54 8.72 -2.11
C ILE A 24 -1.12 8.69 -3.53
N GLN A 25 -0.26 8.97 -4.52
CA GLN A 25 -0.65 9.07 -5.93
C GLN A 25 -0.19 7.87 -6.76
N GLU A 26 0.90 7.25 -6.33
CA GLU A 26 1.48 6.08 -6.99
C GLU A 26 2.11 5.14 -5.94
N LEU A 27 2.18 3.87 -6.30
CA LEU A 27 2.91 2.85 -5.54
C LEU A 27 4.11 2.43 -6.39
N SER A 28 5.32 2.75 -5.90
CA SER A 28 6.55 2.26 -6.53
C SER A 28 6.61 0.73 -6.47
N SER A 29 7.38 0.12 -7.37
CA SER A 29 7.56 -1.33 -7.44
C SER A 29 8.20 -1.94 -6.18
N SER A 30 8.77 -1.11 -5.30
CA SER A 30 9.40 -1.51 -4.04
C SER A 30 8.74 -0.87 -2.82
N ALA A 31 7.54 -0.30 -2.97
CA ALA A 31 6.85 0.39 -1.88
C ALA A 31 6.64 -0.49 -0.63
N PHE A 32 6.60 -1.82 -0.82
CA PHE A 32 6.35 -2.80 0.24
C PHE A 32 7.45 -3.86 0.37
N ALA A 33 8.66 -3.62 -0.17
CA ALA A 33 9.72 -4.64 -0.26
C ALA A 33 10.06 -5.37 1.05
N ASN A 34 9.92 -4.70 2.20
CA ASN A 34 10.20 -5.26 3.52
C ASN A 34 8.94 -5.67 4.33
N LEU A 35 7.75 -5.53 3.75
CA LEU A 35 6.46 -5.74 4.41
C LEU A 35 5.73 -6.97 3.86
N THR A 36 6.48 -8.06 3.67
CA THR A 36 5.99 -9.30 3.06
C THR A 36 4.94 -10.03 3.90
N SER A 37 4.80 -9.68 5.18
CA SER A 37 3.83 -10.25 6.12
C SER A 37 2.43 -9.62 6.02
N ILE A 38 2.24 -8.58 5.19
CA ILE A 38 0.95 -7.89 5.08
C ILE A 38 -0.11 -8.84 4.50
N VAL A 39 -1.22 -8.91 5.22
CA VAL A 39 -2.45 -9.61 4.84
C VAL A 39 -3.56 -8.62 4.47
N ARG A 40 -3.59 -7.44 5.11
CA ARG A 40 -4.56 -6.37 4.84
C ARG A 40 -3.87 -5.04 4.56
N LEU A 41 -4.17 -4.46 3.40
CA LEU A 41 -3.70 -3.14 2.97
C LEU A 41 -4.91 -2.25 2.63
N SER A 42 -5.00 -1.11 3.30
CA SER A 42 -6.00 -0.08 2.99
C SER A 42 -5.32 1.20 2.55
N LEU A 43 -5.71 1.68 1.36
CA LEU A 43 -5.27 2.91 0.72
C LEU A 43 -6.49 3.79 0.38
N ARG A 44 -7.58 3.65 1.15
CA ARG A 44 -8.85 4.32 0.87
C ARG A 44 -8.71 5.83 0.92
N PHE A 45 -9.44 6.56 0.07
CA PHE A 45 -9.37 8.03 0.04
C PHE A 45 -7.93 8.56 -0.14
N ASN A 46 -7.20 8.00 -1.10
CA ASN A 46 -5.93 8.56 -1.56
C ASN A 46 -6.13 9.21 -2.94
N SER A 47 -5.06 9.40 -3.71
CA SER A 47 -5.09 9.99 -5.04
C SER A 47 -4.48 9.06 -6.09
N LEU A 48 -4.57 7.74 -5.88
CA LEU A 48 -4.07 6.73 -6.81
C LEU A 48 -4.83 6.82 -8.13
N SER A 49 -4.14 7.12 -9.23
CA SER A 49 -4.74 7.18 -10.57
C SER A 49 -4.55 5.89 -11.39
N HIS A 50 -3.70 4.98 -10.90
CA HIS A 50 -3.41 3.69 -11.51
C HIS A 50 -2.78 2.74 -10.49
N LEU A 51 -2.82 1.45 -10.79
CA LEU A 51 -2.12 0.42 -10.04
C LEU A 51 -1.40 -0.49 -11.03
N SER A 52 -0.06 -0.55 -10.95
CA SER A 52 0.73 -1.46 -11.78
C SER A 52 0.60 -2.88 -11.25
N LYS A 53 0.76 -3.88 -12.14
CA LYS A 53 0.87 -5.30 -11.74
C LYS A 53 2.01 -5.51 -10.75
N ASP A 54 3.08 -4.72 -10.87
CA ASP A 54 4.27 -4.85 -10.04
C ASP A 54 4.15 -4.08 -8.71
N SER A 55 3.13 -3.23 -8.53
CA SER A 55 2.96 -2.42 -7.32
C SER A 55 2.69 -3.24 -6.05
N LEU A 56 2.27 -4.50 -6.19
CA LEU A 56 1.92 -5.40 -5.09
C LEU A 56 2.70 -6.73 -5.13
N ILE A 57 3.74 -6.83 -5.97
CA ILE A 57 4.50 -8.07 -6.14
C ILE A 57 5.20 -8.52 -4.85
N ASP A 58 5.52 -7.57 -3.98
CA ASP A 58 6.18 -7.79 -2.68
C ASP A 58 5.20 -8.26 -1.58
N LEU A 59 3.90 -8.39 -1.88
CA LEU A 59 2.86 -8.73 -0.91
C LEU A 59 2.26 -10.13 -1.17
N PRO A 60 3.04 -11.22 -1.01
CA PRO A 60 2.59 -12.57 -1.37
C PRO A 60 1.45 -13.10 -0.48
N ASN A 61 1.27 -12.53 0.70
CA ASN A 61 0.26 -12.93 1.69
C ASN A 61 -0.97 -12.01 1.68
N LEU A 62 -1.07 -11.06 0.75
CA LEU A 62 -2.16 -10.09 0.72
C LEU A 62 -3.49 -10.76 0.38
N GLU A 63 -4.45 -10.69 1.31
CA GLU A 63 -5.80 -11.21 1.14
C GLU A 63 -6.83 -10.09 0.97
N ASN A 64 -6.58 -8.92 1.55
CA ASN A 64 -7.51 -7.79 1.53
C ASN A 64 -6.82 -6.51 1.08
N LEU A 65 -7.22 -6.01 -0.09
CA LEU A 65 -6.82 -4.72 -0.62
C LEU A 65 -8.02 -3.79 -0.74
N ASP A 66 -7.98 -2.64 -0.06
CA ASP A 66 -8.97 -1.58 -0.24
C ASP A 66 -8.31 -0.34 -0.88
N VAL A 67 -8.62 -0.12 -2.15
CA VAL A 67 -8.23 1.09 -2.90
C VAL A 67 -9.44 1.98 -3.21
N SER A 68 -10.56 1.77 -2.53
CA SER A 68 -11.80 2.51 -2.80
C SER A 68 -11.63 4.02 -2.57
N HIS A 69 -12.46 4.82 -3.26
CA HIS A 69 -12.36 6.29 -3.24
C HIS A 69 -11.00 6.84 -3.69
N ASN A 70 -10.34 6.14 -4.62
CA ASN A 70 -9.25 6.66 -5.43
C ASN A 70 -9.72 6.88 -6.88
N PRO A 71 -9.12 7.80 -7.65
CA PRO A 71 -9.46 8.05 -9.05
C PRO A 71 -8.81 7.04 -10.02
N ILE A 72 -8.89 5.74 -9.73
CA ILE A 72 -8.27 4.63 -10.49
C ILE A 72 -9.21 3.98 -11.51
#